data_AF-A0A383A8E0-F1
#
_entry.id   AF-A0A383A8E0-F1
#
_cell.length_a   1.000
_cell.length_b   1.000
_cell.length_c   1.000
_cell.angle_alpha   90.00
_cell.angle_beta   90.00
_cell.angle_gamma   90.00
#
_symmetry.space_group_name_H-M   'P 1'
#
loop_
_entity.id
_entity.type
_entity.pdbx_description
1 polymer ?
#
loop_
_entity_poly.entity_id
_entity_poly.type
_entity_poly.pdbx_seq_one_letter_code
_entity_poly.pdbx_strand_id
1 'polypeptide(L)'
;RAALPLDVSRGKASAAGEPMTETKRRGGVALFWTGSVKPIGDEKLKEIDRRKVPGGEEVVYEYDCELKGSGRLRLDMLIIDKLGLNLASMDKAAIKTLDLPFATVVPFIVMILASLVTKPNSKEALDRLYVKMKTPVDPDPAGDRAEMEKSYAQPDRFDERKLFPGSSLEFQRPRAVDFWGFIVCFAICFGIIGLAILVSGIGS
;
A
#
# COMPACT_ATOMS: atom_id res chain seq x y z
N ARG A 1 -9.10 35.53 -1.77
CA ARG A 1 -9.56 35.49 -3.18
C ARG A 1 -10.98 36.04 -3.25
N ALA A 2 -11.45 36.50 -4.41
CA ALA A 2 -12.86 36.87 -4.57
C ALA A 2 -13.75 35.61 -4.44
N ALA A 3 -14.88 35.74 -3.74
CA ALA A 3 -15.85 34.66 -3.58
C ALA A 3 -16.45 34.26 -4.93
N LEU A 4 -16.46 32.96 -5.24
CA LEU A 4 -17.11 32.42 -6.43
C LEU A 4 -18.61 32.21 -6.16
N PRO A 5 -19.46 32.11 -7.20
CA PRO A 5 -20.87 31.74 -7.03
C PRO A 5 -21.07 30.44 -6.23
N LEU A 6 -20.12 29.50 -6.34
CA LEU A 6 -20.11 28.25 -5.58
C LEU A 6 -19.82 28.44 -4.07
N ASP A 7 -19.09 29.50 -3.70
CA ASP A 7 -18.83 29.81 -2.30
C ASP A 7 -20.06 30.42 -1.63
N VAL A 8 -20.85 31.21 -2.37
CA VAL A 8 -22.13 31.77 -1.92
C VAL A 8 -23.15 30.67 -1.71
N SER A 9 -23.28 29.72 -2.65
CA SER A 9 -24.21 28.59 -2.50
C SER A 9 -23.86 27.65 -1.34
N ARG A 10 -22.57 27.62 -0.93
CA ARG A 10 -22.08 26.90 0.25
C ARG A 10 -22.14 27.70 1.55
N GLY A 11 -22.71 28.91 1.52
CA GLY A 11 -22.84 29.79 2.68
C GLY A 11 -21.50 30.34 3.21
N LYS A 12 -20.45 30.30 2.38
CA LYS A 12 -19.10 30.76 2.76
C LYS A 12 -18.85 32.24 2.46
N ALA A 13 -19.75 32.89 1.70
CA ALA A 13 -19.74 34.32 1.39
C ALA A 13 -21.18 34.81 1.18
N SER A 14 -21.43 36.11 1.37
CA SER A 14 -22.77 36.69 1.20
C SER A 14 -23.06 37.03 -0.26
N ALA A 15 -22.03 37.44 -1.02
CA ALA A 15 -22.14 37.75 -2.43
C ALA A 15 -20.90 37.31 -3.22
N ALA A 16 -21.09 36.97 -4.50
CA ALA A 16 -19.99 36.65 -5.39
C ALA A 16 -19.16 37.93 -5.63
N GLY A 17 -17.84 37.82 -5.57
CA GLY A 17 -16.91 38.96 -5.68
C GLY A 17 -16.39 39.50 -4.36
N GLU A 18 -16.98 39.15 -3.21
CA GLU A 18 -16.50 39.62 -1.90
C GLU A 18 -15.08 39.07 -1.59
N PRO A 19 -14.19 39.88 -0.99
CA PRO A 19 -12.88 39.41 -0.57
C PRO A 19 -13.04 38.37 0.54
N MET A 20 -12.70 37.13 0.21
CA MET A 20 -12.76 35.99 1.12
C MET A 20 -11.35 35.52 1.48
N THR A 21 -11.11 35.34 2.78
CA THR A 21 -9.92 34.66 3.31
C THR A 21 -10.24 33.17 3.43
N GLU A 22 -9.54 32.34 2.68
CA GLU A 22 -9.70 30.88 2.73
C GLU A 22 -8.63 30.27 3.64
N THR A 23 -9.01 29.90 4.86
CA THR A 23 -8.10 29.22 5.79
C THR A 23 -8.15 27.71 5.55
N LYS A 24 -7.04 27.13 5.08
CA LYS A 24 -6.87 25.66 4.99
C LYS A 24 -5.99 25.17 6.14
N ARG A 25 -6.60 24.60 7.19
CA ARG A 25 -5.85 23.90 8.24
C ARG A 25 -5.44 22.51 7.74
N ARG A 26 -4.14 22.22 7.71
CA ARG A 26 -3.57 20.90 7.42
C ARG A 26 -2.74 20.47 8.64
N GLY A 27 -2.71 19.17 8.94
CA GLY A 27 -2.00 18.63 10.12
C GLY A 27 -2.93 18.14 11.24
N GLY A 28 -2.37 17.83 12.41
CA GLY A 28 -3.13 17.25 13.54
C GLY A 28 -3.53 15.78 13.35
N VAL A 29 -2.87 15.07 12.42
CA VAL A 29 -3.10 13.64 12.22
C VAL A 29 -2.38 12.87 13.31
N ALA A 30 -3.11 12.06 14.03
CA ALA A 30 -2.53 11.12 14.98
C ALA A 30 -1.75 10.04 14.21
N LEU A 31 -0.41 10.04 14.34
CA LEU A 31 0.42 9.04 13.68
C LEU A 31 0.26 7.67 14.35
N PHE A 32 0.46 7.63 15.66
CA PHE A 32 0.48 6.39 16.45
C PHE A 32 -0.87 5.99 17.05
N TRP A 33 -1.93 6.79 16.86
CA TRP A 33 -3.25 6.50 17.40
C TRP A 33 -4.29 6.47 16.28
N THR A 34 -5.22 5.52 16.32
CA THR A 34 -6.28 5.45 15.30
C THR A 34 -7.32 6.57 15.43
N GLY A 35 -7.48 7.12 16.63
CA GLY A 35 -8.40 8.20 16.90
C GLY A 35 -7.75 9.57 16.65
N SER A 36 -7.98 10.49 17.57
CA SER A 36 -7.40 11.84 17.55
C SER A 36 -6.43 12.01 18.72
N VAL A 37 -5.52 12.96 18.57
CA VAL A 37 -4.72 13.48 19.68
C VAL A 37 -5.40 14.78 20.13
N LYS A 38 -5.83 14.84 21.38
CA LYS A 38 -6.54 16.00 21.95
C LYS A 38 -5.77 16.59 23.13
N PRO A 39 -5.80 17.91 23.32
CA PRO A 39 -5.23 18.52 24.52
C PRO A 39 -5.95 18.06 25.78
N ILE A 40 -5.20 17.90 26.86
CA ILE A 40 -5.71 17.71 28.21
C ILE A 40 -5.92 19.11 28.79
N GLY A 41 -7.18 19.55 28.85
CA GLY A 41 -7.54 20.90 29.29
C GLY A 41 -7.62 21.89 28.13
N ASP A 42 -7.10 23.10 28.33
CA ASP A 42 -7.20 24.19 27.36
C ASP A 42 -6.25 23.99 26.17
N GLU A 43 -6.78 24.19 24.94
CA GLU A 43 -5.98 24.13 23.72
C GLU A 43 -5.02 25.33 23.66
N LYS A 44 -3.72 25.06 23.80
CA LYS A 44 -2.64 26.03 23.61
C LYS A 44 -1.85 25.68 22.36
N LEU A 45 -1.84 26.60 21.41
CA LEU A 45 -1.11 26.51 20.15
C LEU A 45 -0.01 27.57 20.12
N LYS A 46 1.22 27.16 19.84
CA LYS A 46 2.37 28.04 19.64
C LYS A 46 2.68 28.13 18.16
N GLU A 47 2.75 29.34 17.63
CA GLU A 47 3.22 29.59 16.26
C GLU A 47 4.73 29.30 16.20
N ILE A 48 5.12 28.35 15.34
CA ILE A 48 6.53 27.95 15.17
C ILE A 48 7.14 28.50 13.88
N ASP A 49 6.32 28.78 12.87
CA ASP A 49 6.80 29.30 11.59
C ASP A 49 5.68 30.06 10.86
N ARG A 50 6.07 31.12 10.14
CA ARG A 50 5.19 31.89 9.28
C ARG A 50 5.92 32.20 7.98
N ARG A 51 5.38 31.71 6.87
CA ARG A 51 5.94 31.93 5.54
C ARG A 51 4.91 32.59 4.64
N LYS A 52 5.36 33.60 3.89
CA LYS A 52 4.57 34.16 2.78
C LYS A 52 4.69 33.23 1.59
N VAL A 53 3.54 32.74 1.13
CA VAL A 53 3.45 31.85 -0.04
C VAL A 53 2.68 32.56 -1.16
N PRO A 54 2.89 32.20 -2.44
CA PRO A 54 2.12 32.78 -3.54
C PRO A 54 0.61 32.57 -3.29
N GLY A 55 -0.12 33.66 -3.05
CA GLY A 55 -1.56 33.64 -2.79
C GLY A 55 -1.98 33.63 -1.31
N GLY A 56 -1.07 33.77 -0.34
CA GLY A 56 -1.43 33.93 1.07
C GLY A 56 -0.28 33.84 2.07
N GLU A 57 -0.61 33.57 3.34
CA GLU A 57 0.35 33.27 4.40
C GLU A 57 0.11 31.85 4.90
N GLU A 58 1.19 31.10 5.07
CA GLU A 58 1.18 29.79 5.73
C GLU A 58 1.75 29.96 7.13
N VAL A 59 0.99 29.54 8.14
CA VAL A 59 1.38 29.61 9.55
C VAL A 59 1.34 28.21 10.13
N VAL A 60 2.45 27.77 10.72
CA VAL A 60 2.60 26.46 11.34
C VAL A 60 2.47 26.62 12.85
N TYR A 61 1.61 25.80 13.45
CA TYR A 61 1.38 25.78 14.89
C TYR A 61 1.80 24.43 15.47
N GLU A 62 2.35 24.47 16.67
CA GLU A 62 2.65 23.30 17.52
C GLU A 62 1.79 23.35 18.78
N TYR A 63 1.38 22.20 19.29
CA TYR A 63 0.66 22.13 20.56
C TYR A 63 1.63 22.37 21.73
N ASP A 64 1.34 23.40 22.54
CA ASP A 64 2.08 23.75 23.76
C ASP A 64 1.27 23.36 25.00
N CYS A 65 0.78 22.13 25.01
CA CYS A 65 -0.03 21.55 26.07
C CYS A 65 0.12 20.04 26.10
N GLU A 66 -0.23 19.42 27.22
CA GLU A 66 -0.26 17.97 27.31
C GLU A 66 -1.32 17.40 26.37
N LEU A 67 -0.96 16.35 25.65
CA LEU A 67 -1.81 15.72 24.66
C LEU A 67 -2.16 14.30 25.07
N LYS A 68 -3.43 13.93 24.90
CA LYS A 68 -3.93 12.57 25.09
C LYS A 68 -4.33 11.97 23.75
N GLY A 69 -3.71 10.84 23.42
CA GLY A 69 -4.12 9.99 22.31
C GLY A 69 -5.44 9.26 22.61
N SER A 70 -6.27 9.07 21.59
CA SER A 70 -7.52 8.31 21.69
C SER A 70 -7.56 7.17 20.67
N GLY A 71 -8.27 6.09 21.01
CA GLY A 71 -8.38 4.90 20.17
C GLY A 71 -7.29 3.87 20.45
N ARG A 72 -6.98 3.06 19.43
CA ARG A 72 -5.98 1.99 19.53
C ARG A 72 -4.60 2.52 19.15
N LEU A 73 -3.57 1.98 19.81
CA LEU A 73 -2.18 2.22 19.43
C LEU A 73 -1.88 1.52 18.09
N ARG A 74 -1.38 2.28 17.13
CA ARG A 74 -0.93 1.84 15.81
C ARG A 74 0.51 1.36 15.91
N LEU A 75 0.67 0.12 16.34
CA LEU A 75 1.98 -0.53 16.49
C LEU A 75 2.72 -0.63 15.15
N ASP A 76 1.99 -0.82 14.06
CA ASP A 76 2.47 -0.76 12.69
C ASP A 76 3.22 0.55 12.40
N MET A 77 2.59 1.70 12.67
CA MET A 77 3.23 3.01 12.46
C MET A 77 4.42 3.23 13.40
N LEU A 78 4.33 2.77 14.64
CA LEU A 78 5.45 2.86 15.60
C LEU A 78 6.66 2.05 15.12
N ILE A 79 6.43 0.85 14.60
CA ILE A 79 7.48 0.00 14.02
C ILE A 79 8.07 0.68 12.79
N ILE A 80 7.24 1.22 11.89
CA ILE A 80 7.70 1.91 10.67
C ILE A 80 8.56 3.13 11.01
N ASP A 81 8.14 3.95 11.97
CA ASP A 81 8.90 5.11 12.45
C ASP A 81 10.26 4.67 13.04
N LYS A 82 10.26 3.59 13.84
CA LYS A 82 11.48 3.00 14.42
C LYS A 82 12.43 2.40 13.36
N LEU A 83 11.89 1.97 12.22
CA LEU A 83 12.68 1.51 11.07
C LEU A 83 13.32 2.67 10.29
N GLY A 84 13.10 3.93 10.70
CA GLY A 84 13.78 5.11 10.17
C GLY A 84 12.98 5.90 9.13
N LEU A 85 11.70 5.59 8.92
CA LEU A 85 10.83 6.35 8.03
C LEU A 85 10.24 7.56 8.78
N ASN A 86 10.57 8.78 8.34
CA ASN A 86 10.06 10.01 8.96
C ASN A 86 8.58 10.25 8.63
N LEU A 87 7.70 9.68 9.47
CA LEU A 87 6.25 9.81 9.32
C LEU A 87 5.75 11.25 9.50
N ALA A 88 6.42 12.06 10.32
CA ALA A 88 6.00 13.44 10.57
C ALA A 88 6.10 14.34 9.32
N SER A 89 6.96 13.97 8.36
CA SER A 89 7.14 14.71 7.10
C SER A 89 6.16 14.32 6.00
N MET A 90 5.39 13.24 6.18
CA MET A 90 4.49 12.70 5.17
C MET A 90 3.10 13.31 5.24
N ASP A 91 2.43 13.40 4.09
CA ASP A 91 1.04 13.82 4.05
C ASP A 91 0.10 12.72 4.58
N LYS A 92 -1.16 13.10 4.83
CA LYS A 92 -2.18 12.19 5.37
C LYS A 92 -2.43 10.97 4.47
N ALA A 93 -2.29 11.13 3.15
CA ALA A 93 -2.53 10.05 2.20
C ALA A 93 -1.39 9.03 2.23
N ALA A 94 -0.14 9.49 2.22
CA ALA A 94 1.05 8.66 2.37
C ALA A 94 1.04 7.87 3.68
N ILE A 95 0.71 8.52 4.81
CA ILE A 95 0.55 7.83 6.11
C ILE A 95 -0.53 6.75 6.05
N LYS A 96 -1.60 6.97 5.28
CA LYS A 96 -2.66 5.96 5.13
C LYS A 96 -2.22 4.79 4.25
N THR A 97 -1.44 5.06 3.21
CA THR A 97 -0.88 4.03 2.32
C THR A 97 0.06 3.09 3.08
N LEU A 98 0.79 3.58 4.08
CA LEU A 98 1.69 2.76 4.91
C LEU A 98 0.97 1.69 5.76
N ASP A 99 -0.36 1.77 5.94
CA ASP A 99 -1.14 0.70 6.57
C ASP A 99 -1.11 -0.60 5.72
N LEU A 100 -1.08 -0.44 4.39
CA LEU A 100 -1.29 -1.55 3.45
C LEU A 100 -0.18 -2.60 3.50
N PRO A 101 1.12 -2.23 3.45
CA PRO A 101 2.20 -3.21 3.53
C PRO A 101 2.16 -4.01 4.82
N PHE A 102 1.92 -3.38 5.98
CA PHE A 102 1.89 -4.10 7.24
C PHE A 102 0.70 -5.07 7.31
N ALA A 103 -0.50 -4.61 6.92
CA ALA A 103 -1.70 -5.47 6.87
C ALA A 103 -1.56 -6.64 5.89
N THR A 104 -0.78 -6.46 4.82
CA THR A 104 -0.57 -7.47 3.79
C THR A 104 0.53 -8.44 4.17
N VAL A 105 1.69 -7.95 4.59
CA VAL A 105 2.93 -8.74 4.77
C VAL A 105 2.94 -9.47 6.10
N VAL A 106 2.44 -8.87 7.18
CA VAL A 106 2.52 -9.46 8.52
C VAL A 106 1.81 -10.80 8.65
N PRO A 107 0.57 -11.00 8.12
CA PRO A 107 -0.06 -12.31 8.14
C PRO A 107 0.81 -13.40 7.49
N PHE A 108 1.46 -13.11 6.36
CA PHE A 108 2.35 -14.06 5.70
C PHE A 108 3.60 -14.35 6.54
N ILE A 109 4.21 -13.33 7.16
CA ILE A 109 5.35 -13.55 8.06
C ILE A 109 4.94 -14.45 9.23
N VAL A 110 3.82 -14.16 9.87
CA VAL A 110 3.30 -14.98 10.99
C VAL A 110 3.04 -16.41 10.53
N MET A 111 2.44 -16.62 9.35
CA MET A 111 2.23 -17.94 8.79
C MET A 111 3.55 -18.67 8.48
N ILE A 112 4.55 -18.00 7.92
CA ILE A 112 5.86 -18.58 7.64
C ILE A 112 6.54 -19.00 8.94
N LEU A 113 6.57 -18.12 9.95
CA LEU A 113 7.15 -18.42 11.25
C LEU A 113 6.42 -19.59 11.94
N ALA A 114 5.08 -19.59 11.91
CA ALA A 114 4.29 -20.70 12.42
C ALA A 114 4.60 -22.01 11.68
N SER A 115 4.66 -21.95 10.34
CA SER A 115 4.99 -23.09 9.47
C SER A 115 6.35 -23.71 9.84
N LEU A 116 7.36 -22.88 10.09
CA LEU A 116 8.71 -23.32 10.49
C LEU A 116 8.75 -24.04 11.85
N VAL A 117 7.79 -23.75 12.73
CA VAL A 117 7.70 -24.36 14.07
C VAL A 117 6.76 -25.58 14.08
N THR A 118 5.83 -25.67 13.13
CA THR A 118 4.89 -26.80 13.02
C THR A 118 5.48 -28.02 12.30
N LYS A 119 4.90 -29.20 12.55
CA LYS A 119 5.32 -30.45 11.89
C LYS A 119 5.00 -30.40 10.39
N PRO A 120 5.96 -30.71 9.49
CA PRO A 120 5.70 -30.77 8.05
C PRO A 120 4.77 -31.94 7.69
N ASN A 121 4.06 -31.80 6.57
CA ASN A 121 3.22 -32.86 6.01
C ASN A 121 4.10 -33.96 5.35
N SER A 122 3.52 -35.12 5.06
CA SER A 122 4.21 -36.23 4.39
C SER A 122 4.72 -35.81 3.00
N LYS A 123 5.95 -36.21 2.67
CA LYS A 123 6.62 -35.84 1.42
C LYS A 123 5.84 -36.35 0.21
N GLU A 124 5.30 -37.56 0.29
CA GLU A 124 4.58 -38.23 -0.80
C GLU A 124 3.30 -37.47 -1.19
N ALA A 125 2.56 -36.95 -0.19
CA ALA A 125 1.36 -36.15 -0.44
C ALA A 125 1.71 -34.78 -1.04
N LEU A 126 2.80 -34.16 -0.57
CA LEU A 126 3.29 -32.89 -1.09
C LEU A 126 3.80 -33.03 -2.52
N ASP A 127 4.62 -34.03 -2.81
CA ASP A 127 5.16 -34.32 -4.13
C ASP A 127 4.02 -34.52 -5.14
N ARG A 128 3.00 -35.31 -4.78
CA ARG A 128 1.82 -35.51 -5.64
C ARG A 128 1.07 -34.21 -5.93
N LEU A 129 0.90 -33.36 -4.92
CA LEU A 129 0.23 -32.06 -5.07
C LEU A 129 1.05 -31.10 -5.94
N TYR A 130 2.35 -30.98 -5.66
CA TYR A 130 3.24 -30.07 -6.38
C TYR A 130 3.46 -30.50 -7.83
N VAL A 131 3.63 -31.79 -8.09
CA VAL A 131 3.68 -32.33 -9.46
C VAL A 131 2.44 -31.92 -10.23
N LYS A 132 1.24 -32.13 -9.67
CA LYS A 132 -0.01 -31.76 -10.32
C LYS A 132 -0.14 -30.26 -10.61
N MET A 133 0.40 -29.40 -9.74
CA MET A 133 0.39 -27.95 -9.96
C MET A 133 1.44 -27.47 -10.97
N LYS A 134 2.55 -28.22 -11.12
CA LYS A 134 3.69 -27.85 -11.97
C LYS A 134 3.60 -28.41 -13.38
N THR A 135 2.98 -29.57 -13.57
CA THR A 135 2.80 -30.18 -14.88
C THR A 135 1.83 -29.34 -15.72
N PRO A 136 2.26 -28.81 -16.88
CA PRO A 136 1.35 -28.11 -17.79
C PRO A 136 0.26 -29.05 -18.30
N VAL A 137 -0.97 -28.54 -18.40
CA VAL A 137 -2.09 -29.30 -18.96
C VAL A 137 -1.91 -29.44 -20.47
N ASP A 138 -1.94 -30.66 -20.97
CA ASP A 138 -1.98 -30.93 -22.41
C ASP A 138 -3.45 -30.96 -22.88
N PRO A 139 -3.82 -30.27 -23.97
CA PRO A 139 -5.15 -30.38 -24.57
C PRO A 139 -5.54 -31.80 -24.98
N ASP A 140 -4.58 -32.67 -25.30
CA ASP A 140 -4.84 -34.09 -25.59
C ASP A 140 -4.89 -34.92 -24.29
N PRO A 141 -6.03 -35.56 -23.95
CA PRO A 141 -6.16 -36.36 -22.73
C PRO A 141 -5.20 -37.54 -22.63
N ALA A 142 -4.76 -38.12 -23.76
CA ALA A 142 -3.80 -39.22 -23.74
C ALA A 142 -2.38 -38.72 -23.44
N GLY A 143 -1.97 -37.63 -24.09
CA GLY A 143 -0.72 -36.91 -23.81
C GLY A 143 -0.62 -36.40 -22.37
N ASP A 144 -1.69 -35.77 -21.86
CA ASP A 144 -1.74 -35.23 -20.50
C ASP A 144 -1.50 -36.32 -19.44
N ARG A 145 -2.18 -37.47 -19.61
CA ARG A 145 -1.99 -38.62 -18.70
C ARG A 145 -0.56 -39.13 -18.74
N ALA A 146 0.03 -39.24 -19.93
CA ALA A 146 1.41 -39.71 -20.06
C ALA A 146 2.42 -38.74 -19.40
N GLU A 147 2.24 -37.42 -19.56
CA GLU A 147 3.09 -36.41 -18.90
C GLU A 147 2.90 -36.38 -17.38
N MET A 148 1.68 -36.62 -16.90
CA MET A 148 1.38 -36.75 -15.47
C MET A 148 2.07 -37.98 -14.86
N GLU A 149 1.99 -39.15 -15.50
CA GLU A 149 2.66 -40.37 -15.02
C GLU A 149 4.19 -40.21 -14.96
N LYS A 150 4.79 -39.58 -15.99
CA LYS A 150 6.22 -39.23 -15.97
C LYS A 150 6.57 -38.34 -14.78
N SER A 151 5.71 -37.37 -14.48
CA SER A 151 5.95 -36.41 -13.41
C SER A 151 5.71 -37.01 -12.02
N TYR A 152 4.82 -38.00 -11.88
CA TYR A 152 4.70 -38.79 -10.65
C TYR A 152 5.89 -39.74 -10.44
N ALA A 153 6.43 -40.32 -11.51
CA ALA A 153 7.61 -41.18 -11.44
C ALA A 153 8.89 -40.41 -11.07
N GLN A 154 8.96 -39.12 -11.42
CA GLN A 154 10.09 -38.24 -11.08
C GLN A 154 9.60 -36.88 -10.55
N PRO A 155 9.21 -36.79 -9.27
CA PRO A 155 8.67 -35.56 -8.68
C PRO A 155 9.62 -34.36 -8.73
N ASP A 156 10.92 -34.62 -8.70
CA ASP A 156 11.98 -33.61 -8.70
C ASP A 156 12.26 -33.03 -10.11
N ARG A 157 11.56 -33.49 -11.16
CA ARG A 157 11.76 -33.05 -12.56
C ARG A 157 11.71 -31.53 -12.75
N PHE A 158 11.01 -30.81 -11.88
CA PHE A 158 10.80 -29.36 -11.97
C PHE A 158 11.63 -28.55 -10.96
N ASP A 159 12.51 -29.19 -10.19
CA ASP A 159 13.24 -28.52 -9.11
C ASP A 159 14.31 -27.54 -9.60
N GLU A 160 14.87 -27.78 -10.79
CA GLU A 160 15.80 -26.85 -11.44
C GLU A 160 15.17 -25.47 -11.73
N ARG A 161 13.83 -25.43 -11.83
CA ARG A 161 13.08 -24.19 -12.07
C ARG A 161 12.75 -23.43 -10.80
N LYS A 162 13.03 -23.98 -9.61
CA LYS A 162 12.82 -23.29 -8.34
C LYS A 162 13.68 -22.03 -8.26
N LEU A 163 13.10 -20.98 -7.67
CA LEU A 163 13.82 -19.74 -7.38
C LEU A 163 14.86 -19.95 -6.29
N PHE A 164 14.56 -20.82 -5.31
CA PHE A 164 15.43 -21.16 -4.18
C PHE A 164 15.70 -22.68 -4.13
N PRO A 165 16.64 -23.19 -4.94
CA PRO A 165 17.01 -24.61 -4.95
C PRO A 165 17.44 -25.09 -3.56
N GLY A 166 17.03 -26.31 -3.17
CA GLY A 166 17.36 -26.89 -1.87
C GLY A 166 16.54 -26.37 -0.67
N SER A 167 15.58 -25.47 -0.91
CA SER A 167 14.61 -25.03 0.10
C SER A 167 13.25 -25.71 -0.09
N SER A 168 12.42 -25.73 0.96
CA SER A 168 11.01 -26.13 0.87
C SER A 168 10.10 -25.10 0.19
N LEU A 169 10.68 -23.99 -0.33
CA LEU A 169 9.93 -22.95 -1.00
C LEU A 169 9.72 -23.32 -2.48
N GLU A 170 8.46 -23.56 -2.83
CA GLU A 170 8.03 -23.98 -4.17
C GLU A 170 7.81 -22.81 -5.15
N PHE A 171 8.51 -21.69 -4.94
CA PHE A 171 8.46 -20.54 -5.84
C PHE A 171 9.17 -20.86 -7.15
N GLN A 172 8.43 -20.81 -8.27
CA GLN A 172 8.99 -21.05 -9.59
C GLN A 172 9.59 -19.77 -10.19
N ARG A 173 10.70 -19.93 -10.92
CA ARG A 173 11.30 -18.83 -11.68
C ARG A 173 10.32 -18.35 -12.76
N PRO A 174 10.09 -17.04 -12.90
CA PRO A 174 9.25 -16.48 -13.96
C PRO A 174 9.73 -16.95 -15.34
N ARG A 175 8.80 -17.32 -16.21
CA ARG A 175 9.10 -17.65 -17.60
C ARG A 175 9.24 -16.37 -18.42
N ALA A 176 9.86 -16.48 -19.58
CA ALA A 176 9.92 -15.37 -20.54
C ALA A 176 8.51 -14.84 -20.89
N VAL A 177 7.52 -15.74 -21.01
CA VAL A 177 6.11 -15.36 -21.25
C VAL A 177 5.55 -14.55 -20.09
N ASP A 178 5.83 -14.94 -18.85
CA ASP A 178 5.35 -14.23 -17.65
C ASP A 178 6.01 -12.84 -17.57
N PHE A 179 7.30 -12.73 -17.91
CA PHE A 179 8.03 -11.47 -17.98
C PHE A 179 7.47 -10.53 -19.05
N TRP A 180 7.31 -11.00 -20.29
CA TRP A 180 6.74 -10.19 -21.37
C TRP A 180 5.28 -9.81 -21.09
N GLY A 181 4.50 -10.72 -20.52
CA GLY A 181 3.14 -10.42 -20.08
C GLY A 181 3.10 -9.29 -19.05
N PHE A 182 4.01 -9.29 -18.08
CA PHE A 182 4.15 -8.20 -17.10
C PHE A 182 4.51 -6.86 -17.77
N ILE A 183 5.50 -6.84 -18.66
CA ILE A 183 5.91 -5.63 -19.38
C ILE A 183 4.76 -5.05 -20.21
N VAL A 184 4.02 -5.90 -20.93
CA VAL A 184 2.85 -5.47 -21.70
C VAL A 184 1.75 -4.92 -20.80
N CYS A 185 1.43 -5.60 -19.69
CA CYS A 185 0.45 -5.12 -18.73
C CYS A 185 0.84 -3.75 -18.15
N PHE A 186 2.11 -3.59 -17.77
CA PHE A 186 2.66 -2.34 -17.27
C PHE A 186 2.53 -1.22 -18.31
N ALA A 187 2.91 -1.47 -19.57
CA ALA A 187 2.78 -0.50 -20.64
C ALA A 187 1.32 -0.07 -20.87
N ILE A 188 0.36 -1.00 -20.80
CA ILE A 188 -1.07 -0.70 -20.93
C ILE A 188 -1.54 0.20 -19.78
N CYS A 189 -1.17 -0.10 -18.53
CA CYS A 189 -1.52 0.73 -17.37
C CYS A 189 -1.03 2.18 -17.54
N PHE A 190 0.24 2.36 -17.93
CA PHE A 190 0.78 3.69 -18.20
C PHE A 190 0.10 4.37 -19.40
N GLY A 191 -0.27 3.60 -20.43
CA GLY A 191 -1.05 4.10 -21.55
C GLY A 191 -2.40 4.68 -21.13
N ILE A 192 -3.13 3.98 -20.25
CA ILE A 192 -4.42 4.45 -19.72
C ILE A 192 -4.24 5.71 -18.86
N ILE A 193 -3.25 5.72 -17.97
CA ILE A 193 -2.95 6.89 -17.13
C ILE A 193 -2.55 8.09 -18.02
N GLY A 194 -1.71 7.87 -19.02
CA GLY A 194 -1.31 8.89 -19.98
C GLY A 194 -2.49 9.44 -20.77
N LEU A 195 -3.40 8.57 -21.24
CA LEU A 195 -4.63 8.99 -21.91
C LEU A 195 -5.52 9.83 -20.99
N ALA A 196 -5.68 9.43 -19.73
CA ALA A 196 -6.48 10.19 -18.75
C ALA A 196 -5.90 11.59 -18.50
N ILE A 197 -4.57 11.71 -18.40
CA ILE A 197 -3.89 13.00 -18.27
C ILE A 197 -4.09 13.86 -19.52
N LEU A 198 -3.96 13.27 -20.72
CA LEU A 198 -4.15 13.97 -21.99
C LEU A 198 -5.58 14.50 -22.13
N VAL A 199 -6.59 13.68 -21.83
CA VAL A 199 -8.01 14.10 -21.82
C VAL A 199 -8.25 15.20 -20.79
N SER A 200 -7.66 15.09 -19.60
CA SER A 200 -7.75 16.13 -18.57
C SER A 200 -7.13 17.46 -19.01
N GLY A 201 -6.10 17.44 -19.86
CA GLY A 201 -5.46 18.65 -20.39
C GLY A 201 -6.27 19.37 -21.48
N ILE A 202 -7.10 18.65 -22.24
CA ILE A 202 -7.96 19.23 -23.29
C ILE A 202 -9.11 20.07 -22.68
N GLY A 203 -9.49 19.80 -21.44
CA GLY A 203 -10.55 20.53 -20.73
C GLY A 203 -10.07 21.68 -19.84
N SER A 204 -8.77 22.02 -19.86
CA SER A 204 -8.19 23.13 -19.10
C SER A 204 -7.94 24.38 -19.95
#